data_AF-G4YVM1-F1
#
_entry.id   AF-G4YVM1-F1
#
_cell.length_a   1.000
_cell.length_b   1.000
_cell.length_c   1.000
_cell.angle_alpha   90.00
_cell.angle_beta   90.00
_cell.angle_gamma   90.00
#
_symmetry.space_group_name_H-M   'P 1'
#
loop_
_entity.id
_entity.type
_entity.pdbx_description
1 polymer ?
#
loop_
_entity_poly.entity_id
_entity_poly.type
_entity_poly.pdbx_seq_one_letter_code
_entity_poly.pdbx_strand_id
1 'polypeptide(L)' 'SFVERLQKRRHLDQHQQQYKLLRSIPPMSNVVERFFSVARITLGHEPHPITLEQILFLRQNASYWNVGTVD' A
#
# COMPACT_ATOMS: atom_id res chain seq x y z
N SER A 1 -35.86 -12.24 13.36
CA SER A 1 -36.64 -11.20 14.08
C SER A 1 -35.94 -9.84 14.02
N PHE A 2 -36.66 -8.72 14.12
CA PHE A 2 -36.08 -7.36 14.21
C PHE A 2 -35.09 -7.24 15.38
N VAL A 3 -35.40 -7.91 16.49
CA VAL A 3 -34.59 -7.93 17.72
C VAL A 3 -33.22 -8.58 17.49
N GLU A 4 -33.16 -9.69 16.75
CA GLU A 4 -31.88 -10.34 16.42
C GLU A 4 -31.00 -9.44 15.56
N ARG A 5 -31.58 -8.67 14.62
CA ARG A 5 -30.82 -7.73 13.80
C ARG A 5 -30.25 -6.59 14.64
N LEU A 6 -31.00 -6.11 15.63
CA LEU A 6 -30.53 -5.11 16.60
C LEU A 6 -29.40 -5.65 17.48
N GLN A 7 -29.56 -6.86 18.02
CA GLN A 7 -28.54 -7.51 18.83
C GLN A 7 -27.25 -7.74 18.02
N LYS A 8 -27.36 -8.20 16.77
CA LYS A 8 -26.21 -8.43 15.89
C LYS A 8 -25.47 -7.15 15.54
N ARG A 9 -26.19 -6.04 15.29
CA ARG A 9 -25.58 -4.71 15.07
C ARG A 9 -24.84 -4.22 16.31
N ARG A 10 -25.48 -4.34 17.48
CA ARG A 10 -24.88 -3.93 18.76
C ARG A 10 -23.61 -4.73 19.08
N HIS A 11 -23.59 -6.03 18.75
CA HIS A 11 -22.42 -6.89 18.91
C HIS A 11 -21.30 -6.49 17.93
N LEU A 12 -21.64 -6.17 16.67
CA LEU A 12 -20.65 -5.70 15.69
C LEU A 12 -20.03 -4.36 16.10
N ASP A 13 -20.82 -3.41 16.60
CA ASP A 13 -20.31 -2.13 17.11
C ASP A 13 -19.42 -2.32 18.34
N GLN A 14 -19.76 -3.25 19.24
CA GLN A 14 -18.93 -3.59 20.40
C GLN A 14 -17.61 -4.27 20.00
N HIS A 15 -17.59 -5.01 18.89
CA HIS A 15 -16.41 -5.70 18.37
C HIS A 15 -15.70 -4.93 17.24
N GLN A 16 -16.05 -3.67 16.99
CA GLN A 16 -15.27 -2.84 16.07
C GLN A 16 -13.87 -2.64 16.66
N GLN A 17 -12.93 -3.46 16.19
CA GLN A 17 -11.53 -3.24 16.47
C GLN A 17 -11.12 -1.93 15.81
N GLN A 18 -10.87 -0.92 16.64
CA GLN A 18 -10.28 0.33 16.18
C GLN A 18 -8.83 0.06 15.81
N TYR A 19 -8.60 -0.32 14.55
CA TYR A 19 -7.26 -0.39 14.00
C TYR A 19 -6.70 1.04 13.96
N LYS A 20 -5.86 1.38 14.94
CA LYS A 20 -5.28 2.73 15.09
C LYS A 20 -4.56 3.22 13.82
N LEU A 21 -4.11 2.30 12.97
CA LEU A 21 -3.42 2.55 11.70
C LEU A 21 -4.28 2.29 10.45
N LEU A 22 -5.61 2.14 10.55
CA LEU A 22 -6.47 1.99 9.37
C LEU A 22 -6.29 3.17 8.38
N ARG A 23 -6.10 4.38 8.90
CA ARG A 23 -5.77 5.59 8.13
C ARG A 23 -4.41 5.55 7.42
N SER A 24 -3.51 4.67 7.86
CA SER A 24 -2.19 4.45 7.24
C SER A 24 -2.25 3.47 6.08
N ILE A 25 -3.35 2.72 5.96
CA ILE A 25 -3.60 1.86 4.80
C ILE A 25 -4.15 2.75 3.68
N PRO A 26 -3.43 2.90 2.56
CA PRO A 26 -3.89 3.72 1.45
C PRO A 26 -5.23 3.19 0.92
N PRO A 27 -6.14 4.06 0.47
CA PRO A 27 -7.52 3.71 0.12
C PRO A 27 -7.65 3.04 -1.26
N MET A 28 -6.79 2.07 -1.60
CA MET A 28 -6.88 1.05 -2.67
C MET A 28 -5.57 0.85 -3.47
N SER A 29 -5.44 -0.38 -3.99
CA SER A 29 -4.31 -1.10 -4.61
C SER A 29 -3.55 -0.44 -5.77
N ASN A 30 -3.90 0.78 -6.20
CA ASN A 30 -3.29 1.40 -7.38
C ASN A 30 -1.77 1.60 -7.20
N VAL A 31 -1.30 1.84 -5.98
CA VAL A 31 0.14 1.95 -5.73
C VAL A 31 0.88 0.64 -6.08
N VAL A 32 0.29 -0.50 -5.73
CA VAL A 32 0.85 -1.82 -5.99
C VAL A 32 0.77 -2.15 -7.49
N GLU A 33 -0.36 -1.86 -8.14
CA GLU A 33 -0.53 -2.06 -9.59
C GLU A 33 0.40 -1.16 -10.42
N ARG A 34 0.57 0.10 -10.02
CA ARG A 34 1.53 1.04 -10.63
C ARG A 34 2.96 0.57 -10.42
N PHE A 35 3.29 0.08 -9.22
CA PHE A 35 4.61 -0.49 -8.92
C PHE A 35 4.94 -1.68 -9.81
N PHE A 36 4.05 -2.68 -9.89
CA PHE A 36 4.25 -3.86 -10.74
C PHE A 36 4.25 -3.51 -12.24
N SER A 37 3.55 -2.45 -12.66
CA SER A 37 3.62 -2.00 -14.04
C SER A 37 4.99 -1.39 -14.40
N VAL A 38 5.59 -0.61 -13.49
CA VAL A 38 6.97 -0.11 -13.65
C VAL A 38 7.98 -1.26 -13.59
N ALA A 39 7.76 -2.25 -12.71
CA ALA A 39 8.58 -3.45 -12.62
C ALA A 39 8.58 -4.26 -13.92
N ARG A 40 7.41 -4.48 -14.53
CA ARG A 40 7.30 -5.20 -15.81
C ARG A 40 8.09 -4.54 -16.93
N ILE A 41 8.03 -3.21 -17.04
CA ILE A 41 8.81 -2.45 -18.03
C ILE A 41 10.31 -2.59 -17.77
N THR A 42 10.72 -2.59 -16.50
CA THR A 42 12.13 -2.64 -16.10
C THR A 42 12.72 -4.06 -16.25
N LEU A 43 11.95 -5.11 -15.94
CA LEU A 43 12.34 -6.53 -16.11
C LEU A 43 12.57 -6.90 -17.59
N GLY A 44 11.86 -6.24 -18.52
CA GLY A 44 12.09 -6.44 -19.96
C GLY A 44 13.43 -5.89 -20.45
N HIS A 45 14.07 -4.99 -19.69
CA HIS A 45 15.36 -4.38 -20.04
C HIS A 45 16.53 -4.99 -19.26
N GLU A 46 16.29 -5.40 -18.00
CA GLU A 46 17.32 -5.92 -17.09
C GLU A 46 17.14 -7.43 -16.84
N PRO A 47 18.09 -8.29 -17.26
CA PRO A 47 17.95 -9.74 -17.18
C PRO A 47 18.16 -10.32 -15.76
N HIS A 48 18.53 -9.50 -14.78
CA HIS A 48 18.92 -9.96 -13.44
C HIS A 48 17.95 -9.49 -12.33
N PRO A 49 17.28 -10.43 -11.62
CA PRO A 49 16.31 -10.12 -10.58
C PRO A 49 16.84 -9.23 -9.43
N ILE A 50 18.13 -9.37 -9.10
CA ILE A 50 18.79 -8.59 -8.03
C ILE A 50 18.86 -7.10 -8.40
N THR A 51 19.13 -6.79 -9.66
CA THR A 51 19.20 -5.40 -10.16
C THR A 51 17.81 -4.76 -10.22
N LEU A 52 16.78 -5.57 -10.52
CA LEU A 52 15.40 -5.08 -10.59
C LEU A 52 14.91 -4.53 -9.26
N GLU A 53 15.13 -5.24 -8.15
CA GLU A 53 14.73 -4.78 -6.82
C GLU A 53 15.40 -3.46 -6.44
N GLN A 54 16.70 -3.33 -6.74
CA GLN A 54 17.47 -2.11 -6.48
C GLN A 54 16.95 -0.92 -7.31
N ILE A 55 16.69 -1.13 -8.61
CA ILE A 55 16.16 -0.07 -9.49
C ILE A 55 14.76 0.35 -9.05
N LEU A 56 13.90 -0.60 -8.68
CA LEU A 56 12.54 -0.32 -8.21
C LEU A 56 12.54 0.42 -6.87
N PHE A 57 13.42 0.03 -5.95
CA PHE A 57 13.59 0.72 -4.68
C PHE A 57 13.98 2.19 -4.87
N LEU A 58 14.95 2.46 -5.75
CA LEU A 58 15.38 3.82 -6.05
C LEU A 58 14.28 4.64 -6.73
N ARG A 59 13.57 4.08 -7.72
CA ARG A 59 12.49 4.78 -8.44
C ARG A 59 11.30 5.11 -7.54
N GLN A 60 10.88 4.17 -6.70
CA GLN A 60 9.74 4.38 -5.81
C GLN A 60 10.01 5.44 -4.74
N ASN A 61 11.27 5.57 -4.31
CA ASN A 61 11.68 6.50 -3.26
C ASN A 61 12.34 7.78 -3.82
N ALA A 62 12.21 8.07 -5.11
CA ALA A 62 12.88 9.21 -5.76
C ALA A 62 12.69 10.56 -5.03
N SER A 63 11.55 10.76 -4.37
CA SER A 63 11.27 11.98 -3.59
C SER A 63 12.16 12.15 -2.36
N TYR A 64 12.67 11.07 -1.77
CA TYR A 64 13.56 11.11 -0.60
C TYR A 64 14.99 11.55 -0.97
N TRP A 65 15.37 11.37 -2.23
CA TRP A 65 16.71 11.65 -2.73
C TRP A 65 16.80 12.96 -3.52
N ASN A 66 15.73 13.75 -3.54
CA ASN A 66 15.73 15.05 -4.22
C ASN A 66 16.57 16.06 -3.43
N VAL A 67 17.53 16.74 -4.08
CA VAL A 67 18.55 17.61 -3.47
C VAL A 67 17.97 18.76 -2.63
N GLY A 68 16.68 19.10 -2.80
CA GLY A 68 15.97 20.11 -2.01
C GLY A 68 15.44 19.66 -0.64
N THR A 69 15.74 18.44 -0.16
CA THR A 69 15.32 17.95 1.17
C THR A 69 16.34 18.23 2.29
N VAL A 70 17.42 18.95 2.01
CA VAL A 70 18.38 19.42 3.01
C VAL A 70 18.22 20.94 3.15
N ASP A 71 17.36 21.36 4.08
CA ASP A 71 17.34 22.71 4.65
C ASP A 71 18.36 22.80 5.81
#